data_AF-A0A932P0H0-F1
#
_entry.id   AF-A0A932P0H0-F1
#
_cell.length_a   1.000
_cell.length_b   1.000
_cell.length_c   1.000
_cell.angle_alpha   90.00
_cell.angle_beta   90.00
_cell.angle_gamma   90.00
#
_symmetry.space_group_name_H-M   'P 1'
#
loop_
_entity.id
_entity.type
_entity.pdbx_description
1 polymer ?
#
loop_
_entity_poly.entity_id
_entity_poly.type
_entity_poly.pdbx_seq_one_letter_code
_entity_poly.pdbx_strand_id
1 'polypeptide(L)' 'RVSHRDQLEDLAQKGRDLEKVVLARAVRWHALHRILVYANKTVVFD' A
#
# COMPACT_ATOMS: atom_id res chain seq x y z
N ARG A 1 6.02 11.57 2.92
CA ARG A 1 7.36 12.18 3.13
C ARG A 1 7.46 12.47 4.62
N VAL A 2 8.46 11.92 5.29
CA VAL A 2 8.63 12.02 6.76
C VAL A 2 9.71 13.05 7.06
N SER A 3 9.50 13.86 8.10
CA SER A 3 10.44 14.89 8.56
C SER A 3 10.87 14.62 10.01
N HIS A 4 12.01 15.17 10.42
CA HIS A 4 12.53 15.08 11.79
C HIS A 4 11.61 15.72 12.85
N ARG A 5 10.58 16.47 12.42
CA ARG A 5 9.58 17.10 13.28
C ARG A 5 8.36 16.23 13.54
N ASP A 6 8.25 15.10 12.86
CA ASP A 6 7.09 14.22 13.00
C ASP A 6 7.20 13.44 14.32
N GLN A 7 6.20 13.59 15.18
CA GLN A 7 6.08 12.77 16.39
C GLN A 7 5.50 11.40 16.06
N LEU A 8 5.54 10.50 17.04
CA LEU A 8 5.10 9.11 16.86
C LEU A 8 3.63 9.00 16.42
N GLU A 9 2.78 9.89 16.93
CA GLU A 9 1.37 10.00 16.54
C GLU A 9 1.18 10.49 15.10
N ASP A 10 1.99 11.44 14.64
CA ASP A 10 1.96 11.93 13.26
C ASP A 10 2.35 10.82 12.27
N LEU A 11 3.33 9.99 12.64
CA LEU A 11 3.73 8.84 11.84
C LEU A 11 2.63 7.78 11.79
N ALA A 12 1.96 7.52 12.91
CA ALA A 12 0.85 6.59 12.96
C ALA A 12 -0.32 7.06 12.10
N GLN A 13 -0.64 8.36 12.13
CA GLN A 13 -1.71 8.93 11.30
C GLN A 13 -1.37 8.85 9.80
N LYS A 14 -0.15 9.26 9.43
CA LYS A 14 0.34 9.15 8.04
C LYS A 14 0.38 7.71 7.56
N GLY A 15 0.71 6.76 8.44
CA GLY A 15 0.69 5.32 8.16
C GLY A 15 -0.69 4.82 7.79
N ARG A 16 -1.72 5.15 8.59
CA ARG A 16 -3.11 4.75 8.32
C ARG A 16 -3.62 5.24 6.97
N ASP A 17 -3.28 6.47 6.60
CA ASP A 17 -3.72 7.03 5.33
C ASP A 17 -3.04 6.32 4.14
N LEU A 18 -1.76 5.99 4.27
CA LEU A 18 -1.03 5.24 3.26
C LEU A 18 -1.53 3.79 3.15
N GLU A 19 -1.80 3.13 4.27
CA GLU A 19 -2.37 1.78 4.31
C GLU A 19 -3.72 1.69 3.60
N LYS A 20 -4.63 2.64 3.85
CA LYS A 20 -5.93 2.69 3.17
C LYS A 20 -5.79 2.78 1.65
N VAL A 21 -4.92 3.68 1.16
CA VAL A 21 -4.73 3.89 -0.28
C VAL A 21 -4.09 2.66 -0.95
N VAL A 22 -3.05 2.10 -0.33
CA VAL A 22 -2.36 0.92 -0.86
C VAL A 22 -3.28 -0.31 -0.86
N LEU A 23 -4.03 -0.52 0.21
CA LEU A 23 -4.98 -1.63 0.32
C LEU A 23 -6.10 -1.51 -0.71
N ALA A 24 -6.72 -0.34 -0.84
CA ALA A 24 -7.76 -0.11 -1.84
C ALA A 24 -7.26 -0.39 -3.28
N ARG A 25 -6.03 0.02 -3.58
CA ARG A 25 -5.40 -0.26 -4.88
C ARG A 25 -5.12 -1.75 -5.08
N ALA A 26 -4.58 -2.43 -4.07
CA ALA A 26 -4.32 -3.87 -4.13
C ALA A 26 -5.61 -4.68 -4.33
N VAL A 27 -6.67 -4.35 -3.59
CA VAL A 27 -7.98 -4.98 -3.73
C VAL A 27 -8.54 -4.78 -5.14
N ARG A 28 -8.43 -3.58 -5.69
CA ARG A 28 -8.86 -3.29 -7.06
C ARG A 28 -8.10 -4.12 -8.09
N TRP A 29 -6.78 -4.21 -7.98
CA TRP A 29 -5.97 -5.02 -8.89
C TRP A 29 -6.27 -6.52 -8.76
N HIS A 30 -6.53 -6.99 -7.54
CA HIS A 30 -6.94 -8.37 -7.30
C HIS A 30 -8.30 -8.68 -7.92
N ALA A 31 -9.29 -7.80 -7.74
CA ALA A 31 -10.63 -7.95 -8.30
C ALA A 31 -10.65 -7.90 -9.84
N LEU A 32 -9.71 -7.18 -10.45
CA LEU A 32 -9.56 -7.11 -11.91
C LEU A 32 -8.65 -8.20 -12.48
N HIS A 33 -8.25 -9.20 -11.69
CA HIS A 33 -7.32 -10.26 -12.08
C HIS A 33 -5.99 -9.76 -12.68
N ARG A 34 -5.51 -8.59 -12.22
CA ARG A 34 -4.27 -7.95 -12.71
C ARG A 34 -3.01 -8.33 -11.92
N ILE A 35 -3.12 -9.28 -10.99
CA ILE A 35 -2.02 -9.74 -10.13
C ILE A 35 -1.77 -11.21 -10.41
N LEU A 36 -0.52 -11.55 -10.75
CA LEU A 36 -0.05 -12.93 -10.84
C LEU A 36 0.95 -13.20 -9.70
N VAL A 37 0.66 -14.20 -8.85
CA VAL A 37 1.57 -14.63 -7.78
C VAL A 37 2.50 -15.72 -8.32
N TYR A 38 3.81 -15.55 -8.16
CA TYR A 38 4.82 -16.54 -8.54
C TYR A 38 5.97 -16.56 -7.54
N ALA A 39 6.27 -17.72 -6.97
CA ALA A 39 7.42 -17.96 -6.08
C ALA A 39 7.66 -16.85 -5.04
N ASN A 40 6.63 -16.51 -4.26
CA ASN A 40 6.63 -15.46 -3.23
C ASN A 40 6.81 -14.01 -3.74
N LYS A 41 6.55 -13.78 -5.03
CA LYS A 41 6.51 -12.45 -5.66
C LYS A 41 5.20 -12.27 -6.42
N THR A 42 4.81 -11.02 -6.66
CA THR A 42 3.63 -10.68 -7.45
C THR A 42 4.02 -9.79 -8.62
N VAL A 43 3.63 -10.21 -9.83
CA VAL A 43 3.70 -9.40 -11.04
C VAL A 43 2.36 -8.65 -11.16
N VAL A 44 2.43 -7.33 -11.28
CA VAL A 44 1.25 -6.46 -11.48
C VAL A 44 1.31 -5.93 -12.91
N PHE A 45 0.23 -6.13 -13.66
CA PHE A 45 0.08 -5.60 -15.02
C PHE A 45 -0.60 -4.22 -14.96
N ASP A 46 0.13 -3.15 -15.29
CA ASP A 46 -0.34 -1.75 -15.34
C ASP A 46 -0.40 -1.25 -16.79
#